data_AF-A0A258CW41-F1
#
_entry.id   AF-A0A258CW41-F1
#
_cell.length_a   1.000
_cell.length_b   1.000
_cell.length_c   1.000
_cell.angle_alpha   90.00
_cell.angle_beta   90.00
_cell.angle_gamma   90.00
#
_symmetry.space_group_name_H-M   'P 1'
#
loop_
_entity.id
_entity.type
_entity.pdbx_description
1 polymer ?
#
loop_
_entity_poly.entity_id
_entity_poly.type
_entity_poly.pdbx_seq_one_letter_code
_entity_poly.pdbx_strand_id
1 'polypeptide(L)' 'VIEQTIREKLPEGFQRAEYLLAHGMLDMVVHRRELKDTLARLLAMLTARRVADPVP' A
#
# COMPACT_ATOMS: atom_id res chain seq x y z
N VAL A 1 6.46 -10.44 -21.20
CA VAL A 1 7.70 -10.89 -20.52
C VAL A 1 7.44 -12.09 -19.62
N ILE A 2 6.73 -11.98 -18.49
CA ILE A 2 6.58 -13.09 -17.52
C ILE A 2 5.95 -14.34 -18.15
N GLU A 3 4.77 -14.23 -18.80
CA GLU A 3 4.14 -15.36 -19.51
C GLU A 3 5.05 -16.00 -20.56
N GLN A 4 5.82 -15.18 -21.28
CA GLN A 4 6.75 -15.67 -22.30
C GLN A 4 7.95 -16.41 -21.67
N THR A 5 8.37 -16.01 -20.47
CA THR A 5 9.44 -16.65 -19.72
C THR A 5 9.00 -18.00 -19.16
N ILE A 6 7.81 -18.08 -18.56
CA ILE A 6 7.31 -19.31 -17.91
C ILE A 6 6.52 -20.22 -18.86
N ARG A 7 6.14 -19.73 -20.05
CA ARG A 7 5.33 -20.41 -21.07
C ARG A 7 3.94 -20.86 -20.57
N GLU A 8 3.39 -20.12 -19.63
CA GLU A 8 2.06 -20.33 -19.05
C GLU A 8 1.28 -19.02 -19.05
N LYS A 9 -0.06 -19.12 -19.02
CA LYS A 9 -0.92 -17.94 -18.86
C LYS A 9 -0.92 -17.49 -17.41
N LEU A 10 -0.85 -16.18 -17.20
CA LEU A 10 -0.97 -15.63 -15.85
C LEU A 10 -2.41 -15.71 -15.35
N PRO A 11 -2.60 -15.85 -14.03
CA PRO A 11 -3.93 -15.75 -13.42
C PRO A 11 -4.62 -14.44 -13.80
N GLU A 12 -5.95 -14.46 -13.85
CA GLU A 12 -6.71 -13.23 -14.03
C GLU A 12 -6.40 -12.24 -12.90
N GLY A 13 -6.17 -10.98 -13.27
CA GLY A 13 -5.85 -9.94 -12.30
C GLY A 13 -4.46 -10.09 -11.67
N PHE A 14 -3.58 -10.94 -12.20
CA PHE A 14 -2.17 -10.98 -11.79
C PHE A 14 -1.58 -9.56 -11.75
N GLN A 15 -0.86 -9.24 -10.69
CA GLN A 15 -0.31 -7.90 -10.38
C GLN A 15 -1.33 -6.76 -10.16
N ARG A 16 -2.63 -7.03 -10.12
CA ARG A 16 -3.59 -6.05 -9.58
C ARG A 16 -3.44 -5.93 -8.07
N ALA A 17 -3.89 -4.80 -7.52
CA ALA A 17 -3.78 -4.50 -6.10
C ALA A 17 -4.42 -5.60 -5.23
N GLU A 18 -5.57 -6.12 -5.66
CA GLU A 18 -6.31 -7.18 -4.96
C GLU A 18 -5.55 -8.51 -4.97
N TYR A 19 -4.94 -8.84 -6.12
CA TYR A 19 -4.11 -10.05 -6.25
C TYR A 19 -2.90 -9.97 -5.33
N LEU A 20 -2.19 -8.84 -5.33
CA LEU A 20 -0.99 -8.63 -4.51
C LEU A 20 -1.31 -8.62 -3.01
N LEU A 21 -2.44 -8.02 -2.63
CA LEU A 21 -2.95 -8.06 -1.25
C LEU A 21 -3.25 -9.49 -0.80
N ALA A 22 -3.96 -10.28 -1.61
CA ALA A 22 -4.29 -11.67 -1.29
C ALA A 22 -3.06 -12.58 -1.12
N HIS A 23 -1.93 -12.22 -1.74
CA HIS A 23 -0.67 -12.96 -1.64
C HIS A 23 0.32 -12.34 -0.62
N GLY A 24 -0.13 -11.39 0.20
CA GLY A 24 0.66 -10.81 1.29
C GLY A 24 1.78 -9.87 0.84
N MET A 25 1.75 -9.38 -0.40
CA MET A 25 2.74 -8.44 -0.91
C MET A 25 2.41 -6.99 -0.59
N LEU A 26 1.16 -6.71 -0.19
CA LEU A 26 0.68 -5.40 0.24
C LEU A 26 -0.01 -5.52 1.59
N ASP A 27 0.16 -4.53 2.46
CA ASP A 27 -0.56 -4.48 3.74
C ASP A 27 -1.99 -3.96 3.60
N MET A 28 -2.24 -3.08 2.62
CA MET A 28 -3.54 -2.45 2.42
C MET A 28 -3.77 -1.93 0.99
N VAL A 29 -5.03 -1.95 0.57
CA VAL A 29 -5.52 -1.29 -0.65
C VAL A 29 -6.58 -0.28 -0.24
N VAL A 30 -6.35 1.00 -0.52
CA VAL A 30 -7.21 2.09 -0.06
C VAL A 30 -7.76 2.89 -1.23
N HIS A 31 -9.04 3.28 -1.15
CA HIS A 31 -9.64 4.14 -2.16
C HIS A 31 -8.98 5.52 -2.17
N ARG A 32 -8.82 6.11 -3.35
CA ARG A 32 -8.05 7.36 -3.51
C ARG A 32 -8.57 8.51 -2.64
N ARG A 33 -9.89 8.57 -2.41
CA ARG A 33 -10.53 9.59 -1.54
C ARG A 33 -10.09 9.50 -0.07
N GLU A 34 -9.68 8.33 0.38
CA GLU A 34 -9.29 8.06 1.78
C GLU A 34 -7.77 8.10 1.98
N LEU A 35 -7.00 8.34 0.91
CA LEU A 35 -5.54 8.26 0.95
C LEU A 35 -4.95 9.26 1.93
N LYS A 36 -5.45 10.50 1.95
CA LYS A 36 -4.94 11.57 2.83
C LYS A 36 -5.05 11.17 4.31
N ASP A 37 -6.22 10.68 4.70
CA ASP A 37 -6.49 10.33 6.09
C ASP A 37 -5.73 9.07 6.50
N THR A 38 -5.61 8.09 5.60
CA THR A 38 -4.82 6.89 5.84
C THR A 38 -3.35 7.22 6.05
N LEU A 39 -2.75 8.03 5.17
CA LEU A 39 -1.36 8.45 5.31
C LEU A 39 -1.14 9.25 6.60
N ALA A 40 -2.05 10.17 6.94
CA ALA A 40 -1.96 10.95 8.17
C ALA A 40 -1.93 10.06 9.42
N ARG A 41 -2.78 9.04 9.48
CA ARG A 41 -2.80 8.06 10.58
C ARG A 41 -1.49 7.25 10.64
N LEU A 42 -1.06 6.68 9.52
CA LEU A 42 0.17 5.87 9.48
C LEU A 42 1.39 6.69 9.88
N LEU A 43 1.53 7.91 9.37
CA LEU A 43 2.62 8.81 9.74
C LEU A 43 2.56 9.20 11.22
N ALA A 44 1.38 9.49 11.77
CA ALA A 44 1.25 9.81 13.20
C ALA A 44 1.66 8.64 14.12
N MET A 45 1.45 7.40 13.68
CA MET A 45 1.85 6.20 14.43
C MET A 45 3.34 5.88 14.26
N LEU A 46 3.86 6.00 13.04
CA LEU A 46 5.20 5.53 12.69
C LEU A 46 6.28 6.60 12.86
N THR A 47 5.89 7.87 12.82
CA THR A 47 6.80 8.96 13.15
C THR A 47 6.60 9.33 14.61
N ALA A 48 7.70 9.37 15.37
CA ALA A 48 7.68 10.02 16.67
C ALA A 48 7.37 11.50 16.42
N ARG A 49 6.10 11.89 16.53
CA ARG A 49 5.75 13.29 16.69
C ARG A 49 6.42 13.73 17.99
N ARG A 50 7.64 14.28 17.88
CA ARG A 50 8.08 15.26 18.86
C ARG A 50 7.00 16.32 18.76
N VAL A 51 6.08 16.33 19.72
CA VAL A 51 5.14 17.43 19.90
C VAL A 51 6.04 18.65 19.86
N ALA A 52 5.98 19.41 18.77
CA ALA A 52 6.82 20.58 18.61
C ALA A 52 6.56 21.42 19.86
N ASP A 53 7.64 21.74 20.59
CA ASP A 53 7.58 22.60 21.76
C ASP A 53 6.73 23.82 21.39
N PRO A 54 5.81 24.26 22.27
CA PRO A 54 4.95 25.39 21.96
C PRO A 54 5.85 26.58 21.57
N VAL A 55 5.67 27.07 20.34
CA VAL A 55 6.29 28.31 19.90
C VAL A 55 5.75 29.41 20.82
N PRO A 56 6.63 30.24 21.42
CA PRO A 56 6.23 31.27 22.39
C PRO A 56 5.24 32.28 21.81
#